data_AF-A0A7W1UK29-F1
#
_entry.id   AF-A0A7W1UK29-F1
#
_cell.length_a   1.000
_cell.length_b   1.000
_cell.length_c   1.000
_cell.angle_alpha   90.00
_cell.angle_beta   90.00
_cell.angle_gamma   90.00
#
_symmetry.space_group_name_H-M   'P 1'
#
loop_
_entity.id
_entity.type
_entity.pdbx_description
1 polymer ?
#
loop_
_entity_poly.entity_id
_entity_poly.type
_entity_poly.pdbx_seq_one_letter_code
_entity_poly.pdbx_strand_id
1 'polypeptide(L)'
;MRDAVLYASEGAGWIEVITGVMFSGKSEELMRRVRRALIAKRRVQVFKSALDGRYAGVRRITSHDGSGVDAVPVLTSLELARAAHPDTQVFAVDEVQFLDEGIVDVLSALADRGARVIVAGTDLDFRGEPFGPMGPLLATAENVDKLHAICVRCGNPATRNQRLVDGVPAPAEAPTIQVGGAESYEARCRRCHEVPAANREQTSLLDVLATRPEDALVLTHEHLRRPVYSVS
;
A
#
# COMPACT_ATOMS: atom_id res chain seq x y z
N MET A 1 8.70 -24.74 19.80
CA MET A 1 10.03 -24.14 20.02
C MET A 1 10.23 -23.00 19.01
N ARG A 2 9.55 -21.86 19.19
CA ARG A 2 9.77 -20.63 18.40
C ARG A 2 9.29 -19.43 19.21
N ASP A 3 10.04 -19.08 20.25
CA ASP A 3 9.93 -17.81 20.95
C ASP A 3 11.35 -17.33 21.30
N ALA A 4 12.16 -17.13 20.26
CA ALA A 4 13.32 -16.25 20.40
C ALA A 4 12.79 -14.84 20.15
N VAL A 5 12.12 -14.27 21.16
CA VAL A 5 11.97 -12.82 21.24
C VAL A 5 13.40 -12.29 21.22
N LEU A 6 13.78 -11.65 20.12
CA LEU A 6 15.00 -10.86 20.02
C LEU A 6 14.88 -9.77 21.08
N TYR A 7 15.35 -10.05 22.29
CA TYR A 7 15.53 -9.03 23.30
C TYR A 7 16.60 -8.11 22.76
N ALA A 8 16.18 -6.95 22.24
CA ALA A 8 17.05 -5.82 22.02
C ALA A 8 17.90 -5.65 23.29
N SER A 9 19.22 -5.68 23.14
CA SER A 9 20.15 -5.36 24.21
C SER A 9 19.71 -4.04 24.83
N GLU A 10 19.63 -3.96 26.17
CA GLU A 10 19.23 -2.75 26.88
C GLU A 10 19.97 -1.52 26.30
N GLY A 11 19.24 -0.68 25.54
CA GLY A 11 19.76 0.54 24.93
C GLY A 11 19.75 0.63 23.41
N ALA A 12 19.51 -0.45 22.66
CA ALA A 12 19.42 -0.39 21.18
C ALA A 12 17.97 -0.15 20.73
N GLY A 13 17.75 0.85 19.87
CA GLY A 13 16.46 1.05 19.19
C GLY A 13 16.31 0.12 18.00
N TRP A 14 15.11 0.04 17.44
CA TRP A 14 14.82 -0.84 16.31
C TRP A 14 13.54 -0.42 15.58
N ILE A 15 13.38 -0.94 14.36
CA ILE A 15 12.23 -0.74 13.50
C ILE A 15 11.43 -2.06 13.39
N GLU A 16 10.12 -1.94 13.59
CA GLU A 16 9.13 -2.98 13.33
C GLU A 16 8.23 -2.55 12.19
N VAL A 17 8.14 -3.32 11.12
CA VAL A 17 7.23 -3.06 10.00
C VAL A 17 6.08 -4.05 10.02
N ILE A 18 4.86 -3.54 10.14
CA ILE A 18 3.60 -4.27 9.98
C ILE A 18 3.08 -3.97 8.57
N THR A 19 3.09 -4.97 7.71
CA THR A 19 2.71 -4.79 6.32
C THR A 19 1.64 -5.77 5.85
N GLY A 20 1.21 -5.62 4.59
CA GLY A 20 0.18 -6.43 3.96
C GLY A 20 -0.86 -5.56 3.26
N VAL A 21 -1.91 -6.22 2.79
CA VAL A 21 -2.96 -5.57 2.00
C VAL A 21 -3.96 -4.78 2.82
N MET A 22 -4.82 -4.01 2.17
CA MET A 22 -6.01 -3.44 2.81
C MET A 22 -6.83 -4.56 3.47
N PHE A 23 -7.48 -4.23 4.58
CA PHE A 23 -8.31 -5.16 5.37
C PHE A 23 -7.56 -6.29 6.10
N SER A 24 -6.23 -6.29 6.13
CA SER A 24 -5.43 -7.30 6.83
C SER A 24 -5.21 -7.03 8.33
N GLY A 25 -5.78 -5.96 8.88
CA GLY A 25 -5.63 -5.60 10.29
C GLY A 25 -4.33 -4.86 10.66
N LYS A 26 -3.61 -4.25 9.70
CA LYS A 26 -2.35 -3.52 9.97
C LYS A 26 -2.48 -2.47 11.08
N SER A 27 -3.44 -1.55 10.93
CA SER A 27 -3.65 -0.50 11.92
C SER A 27 -4.10 -1.10 13.26
N GLU A 28 -4.88 -2.19 13.27
CA GLU A 28 -5.25 -2.88 14.52
C GLU A 28 -4.03 -3.44 15.26
N GLU A 29 -3.10 -4.07 14.54
CA GLU A 29 -1.86 -4.60 15.11
C GLU A 29 -0.93 -3.49 15.58
N LEU A 30 -0.75 -2.41 14.79
CA LEU A 30 -0.02 -1.21 15.20
C LEU A 30 -0.58 -0.69 16.52
N MET A 31 -1.90 -0.58 16.57
CA MET A 31 -2.65 -0.10 17.72
C MET A 31 -2.50 -1.00 18.95
N ARG A 32 -2.50 -2.32 18.75
CA ARG A 32 -2.24 -3.27 19.83
C ARG A 32 -0.84 -3.07 20.43
N ARG A 33 0.19 -2.83 19.61
CA ARG A 33 1.56 -2.57 20.09
C ARG A 33 1.69 -1.23 20.80
N VAL A 34 1.05 -0.19 20.29
CA VAL A 34 0.98 1.13 20.96
C VAL A 34 0.33 1.02 22.33
N ARG A 35 -0.81 0.32 22.45
CA ARG A 35 -1.48 0.09 23.74
C ARG A 35 -0.56 -0.61 24.75
N ARG A 36 0.21 -1.62 24.32
CA ARG A 36 1.20 -2.28 25.19
C ARG A 36 2.30 -1.33 25.66
N ALA A 37 2.77 -0.42 24.81
CA ALA A 37 3.77 0.59 25.19
C ALA A 37 3.23 1.58 26.24
N LEU A 38 1.96 2.00 26.09
CA LEU A 38 1.29 2.88 27.05
C LEU A 38 1.10 2.19 28.42
N ILE A 39 0.68 0.92 28.43
CA ILE A 39 0.59 0.11 29.66
C ILE A 39 1.95 0.01 30.36
N ALA A 40 3.03 -0.08 29.58
CA ALA A 40 4.41 -0.06 30.09
C ALA A 40 4.92 1.35 30.44
N LYS A 41 4.04 2.36 30.48
CA LYS A 41 4.32 3.77 30.83
C LYS A 41 5.41 4.41 29.95
N ARG A 42 5.52 3.98 28.69
CA ARG A 42 6.43 4.59 27.72
C ARG A 42 5.83 5.86 27.14
N ARG A 43 6.68 6.84 26.81
CA ARG A 43 6.26 8.04 26.06
C ARG A 43 6.12 7.70 24.59
N VAL A 44 4.89 7.79 24.07
CA VAL A 44 4.53 7.38 22.71
C VAL A 44 4.10 8.60 21.89
N GLN A 45 4.54 8.69 20.63
CA GLN A 45 3.92 9.55 19.62
C GLN A 45 3.41 8.70 18.47
N VAL A 46 2.20 9.00 18.01
CA VAL A 46 1.60 8.35 16.84
C VAL A 46 1.48 9.37 15.73
N PHE A 47 1.90 9.00 14.54
CA PHE A 47 1.82 9.77 13.32
C PHE A 47 0.93 9.07 12.31
N LYS A 48 0.25 9.84 11.48
CA LYS A 48 -0.54 9.32 10.37
C LYS A 48 -0.33 10.21 9.14
N SER A 49 -0.21 9.60 7.97
CA SER A 49 -0.21 10.37 6.72
C SER A 49 -1.53 11.11 6.52
N ALA A 50 -1.46 12.43 6.31
CA ALA A 50 -2.62 13.27 6.02
C ALA A 50 -3.17 13.06 4.59
N LEU A 51 -2.42 12.37 3.72
CA LEU A 51 -2.89 11.99 2.38
C LEU A 51 -3.92 10.86 2.42
N ASP A 52 -4.07 10.16 3.55
CA ASP A 52 -5.20 9.25 3.79
C ASP A 52 -6.45 10.03 4.22
N GLY A 53 -7.03 10.78 3.27
CA GLY A 53 -8.34 11.42 3.43
C GLY A 53 -9.53 10.46 3.20
N ARG A 54 -9.27 9.21 2.82
CA ARG A 54 -10.29 8.24 2.35
C ARG A 54 -10.78 7.31 3.46
N TYR A 55 -9.93 6.96 4.43
CA TYR A 55 -10.30 6.07 5.52
C TYR A 55 -10.19 6.78 6.87
N ALA A 56 -11.18 6.56 7.73
CA ALA A 56 -11.15 6.95 9.14
C ALA A 56 -10.11 6.13 9.92
N GLY A 57 -8.85 6.10 9.47
CA GLY A 57 -7.76 5.45 10.20
C GLY A 57 -7.45 6.18 11.50
N VAL A 58 -6.30 5.89 12.12
CA VAL A 58 -6.06 6.28 13.51
C VAL A 58 -6.19 7.79 13.71
N ARG A 59 -7.26 8.22 14.40
CA ARG A 59 -7.49 9.62 14.80
C ARG A 59 -7.08 9.85 16.25
N ARG A 60 -7.58 8.96 17.11
CA ARG A 60 -7.36 8.98 18.55
C ARG A 60 -7.34 7.56 19.05
N ILE A 61 -6.44 7.32 19.97
CA ILE A 61 -6.28 6.07 20.70
C ILE A 61 -6.73 6.37 22.11
N THR A 62 -7.70 5.66 22.65
CA THR A 62 -8.06 5.75 24.07
C THR A 62 -7.73 4.44 24.75
N SER A 63 -7.07 4.51 25.89
CA SER A 63 -6.87 3.38 26.79
C SER A 63 -8.10 3.21 27.69
N HIS A 64 -8.18 2.06 28.36
CA HIS A 64 -9.25 1.77 29.33
C HIS A 64 -9.21 2.70 30.55
N ASP A 65 -8.08 3.36 30.85
CA ASP A 65 -7.96 4.32 31.97
C ASP A 65 -8.30 5.78 31.59
N GLY A 66 -8.72 6.01 30.34
CA GLY A 66 -9.07 7.34 29.83
C GLY A 66 -7.90 8.14 29.27
N SER A 67 -6.65 7.68 29.44
CA SER A 67 -5.50 8.27 28.74
C SER A 67 -5.54 7.90 27.26
N GLY A 68 -5.27 8.87 26.38
CA GLY A 68 -5.28 8.64 24.95
C GLY A 68 -4.09 9.28 24.24
N VAL A 69 -3.75 8.75 23.06
CA VAL A 69 -2.75 9.32 22.17
C VAL A 69 -3.44 9.72 20.87
N ASP A 70 -3.39 11.01 20.58
CA ASP A 70 -3.85 11.54 19.30
C ASP A 70 -2.80 11.30 18.24
N ALA A 71 -3.24 10.88 17.05
CA ALA A 71 -2.34 10.77 15.92
C ALA A 71 -2.06 12.18 15.37
N VAL A 72 -0.78 12.50 15.23
CA VAL A 72 -0.33 13.75 14.61
C VAL A 72 -0.36 13.56 13.09
N PRO A 73 -1.20 14.31 12.36
CA PRO A 73 -1.22 14.24 10.90
C PRO A 73 0.05 14.86 10.33
N VAL A 74 0.67 14.19 9.37
CA VAL A 74 1.86 14.67 8.64
C VAL A 74 1.73 14.38 7.15
N LEU A 75 2.21 15.30 6.31
CA LEU A 75 2.25 15.15 4.85
C LEU A 75 3.61 14.66 4.36
N THR A 76 4.69 14.95 5.10
CA THR A 76 6.06 14.64 4.69
C THR A 76 6.90 14.05 5.82
N SER A 77 7.97 13.36 5.46
CA SER A 77 9.01 12.87 6.39
C SER A 77 9.62 14.01 7.22
N LEU A 78 9.81 15.19 6.62
CA LEU A 78 10.35 16.37 7.29
C LEU A 78 9.42 16.91 8.37
N GLU A 79 8.10 16.92 8.12
CA GLU A 79 7.12 17.30 9.15
C GLU A 79 7.14 16.34 10.33
N LEU A 80 7.21 15.03 10.07
CA LEU A 80 7.36 14.03 11.12
C LEU A 80 8.63 14.25 11.94
N ALA A 81 9.78 14.48 11.29
CA ALA A 81 11.04 14.73 11.95
C ALA A 81 10.98 15.99 12.85
N ARG A 82 10.31 17.06 12.40
CA ARG A 82 10.12 18.29 13.19
C ARG A 82 9.18 18.10 14.38
N ALA A 83 8.13 17.30 14.20
CA ALA A 83 7.17 17.01 15.26
C ALA A 83 7.70 15.98 16.27
N ALA A 84 8.73 15.21 15.93
CA ALA A 84 9.30 14.17 16.78
C ALA A 84 9.96 14.74 18.05
N HIS A 85 9.22 14.73 19.16
CA HIS A 85 9.75 15.08 20.48
C HIS A 85 11.00 14.26 20.88
N PRO A 86 12.05 14.91 21.46
CA PRO A 86 13.28 14.23 21.89
C PRO A 86 13.05 13.12 22.92
N ASP A 87 12.16 13.35 23.89
CA ASP A 87 11.91 12.40 24.98
C ASP A 87 11.07 11.17 24.58
N THR A 88 10.53 11.12 23.37
CA THR A 88 9.70 9.99 22.93
C THR A 88 10.50 8.72 22.76
N GLN A 89 9.98 7.65 23.35
CA GLN A 89 10.59 6.32 23.40
C GLN A 89 9.99 5.37 22.36
N VAL A 90 8.74 5.60 21.96
CA VAL A 90 8.05 4.79 20.95
C VAL A 90 7.42 5.70 19.91
N PHE A 91 7.77 5.47 18.65
CA PHE A 91 7.16 6.11 17.50
C PHE A 91 6.28 5.11 16.79
N ALA A 92 5.03 5.48 16.51
CA ALA A 92 4.13 4.70 15.68
C ALA A 92 3.75 5.51 14.44
N VAL A 93 3.84 4.93 13.25
CA VAL A 93 3.50 5.60 11.99
C VAL A 93 2.52 4.73 11.21
N ASP A 94 1.31 5.23 10.99
CA ASP A 94 0.29 4.53 10.18
C ASP A 94 0.25 5.09 8.75
N GLU A 95 -0.09 4.22 7.80
CA GLU A 95 -0.18 4.52 6.37
C GLU A 95 1.12 5.11 5.77
N VAL A 96 2.27 4.57 6.17
CA VAL A 96 3.61 5.10 5.79
C VAL A 96 3.85 5.11 4.27
N GLN A 97 3.16 4.26 3.51
CA GLN A 97 3.33 4.17 2.05
C GLN A 97 2.96 5.48 1.31
N PHE A 98 2.24 6.38 1.98
CA PHE A 98 1.90 7.70 1.43
C PHE A 98 2.92 8.79 1.77
N LEU A 99 3.92 8.52 2.62
CA LEU A 99 5.00 9.46 2.88
C LEU A 99 6.08 9.36 1.79
N ASP A 100 6.89 10.41 1.67
CA ASP A 100 8.03 10.45 0.76
C ASP A 100 9.18 9.54 1.21
N GLU A 101 10.08 9.22 0.28
CA GLU A 101 11.22 8.31 0.49
C GLU A 101 12.13 8.70 1.67
N GLY A 102 12.18 9.99 2.03
CA GLY A 102 12.96 10.48 3.17
C GLY A 102 12.50 9.92 4.52
N ILE A 103 11.32 9.29 4.58
CA ILE A 103 10.84 8.64 5.80
C ILE A 103 11.77 7.51 6.26
N VAL A 104 12.44 6.81 5.34
CA VAL A 104 13.35 5.71 5.67
C VAL A 104 14.50 6.21 6.56
N ASP A 105 15.12 7.32 6.18
CA ASP A 105 16.22 7.94 6.93
C ASP A 105 15.75 8.51 8.27
N VAL A 106 14.58 9.15 8.29
CA VAL A 106 13.99 9.70 9.52
C VAL A 106 13.74 8.59 10.54
N LEU A 107 13.12 7.49 10.12
CA LEU A 107 12.81 6.37 11.02
C LEU A 107 14.08 5.64 11.48
N SER A 108 15.08 5.52 10.61
CA SER A 108 16.40 4.97 10.97
C SER A 108 17.10 5.83 12.02
N ALA A 109 17.13 7.15 11.83
CA ALA A 109 17.71 8.07 12.83
C ALA A 109 16.97 8.03 14.18
N LEU A 110 15.65 7.79 14.18
CA LEU A 110 14.89 7.58 15.42
C LEU A 110 15.23 6.24 16.10
N ALA A 111 15.47 5.18 15.34
CA ALA A 111 15.93 3.91 15.89
C ALA A 111 17.38 4.02 16.43
N ASP A 112 18.28 4.67 15.69
CA ASP A 112 19.69 4.86 16.08
C ASP A 112 19.85 5.58 17.43
N ARG A 113 18.94 6.50 17.77
CA ARG A 113 18.91 7.17 19.08
C ARG A 113 18.30 6.33 20.22
N GLY A 114 18.03 5.06 19.99
CA GLY A 114 17.49 4.14 20.99
C GLY A 114 15.95 4.05 21.04
N ALA A 115 15.23 4.63 20.08
CA ALA A 115 13.77 4.55 20.09
C ALA A 115 13.26 3.25 19.45
N ARG A 116 12.10 2.79 19.92
CA ARG A 116 11.33 1.76 19.23
C ARG A 116 10.45 2.41 18.19
N VAL A 117 10.60 2.02 16.94
CA VAL A 117 9.82 2.55 15.82
C VAL A 117 8.91 1.45 15.28
N ILE A 118 7.61 1.71 15.23
CA ILE A 118 6.60 0.76 14.75
C ILE A 118 5.89 1.41 13.57
N VAL A 119 5.94 0.75 12.42
CA VAL A 119 5.46 1.30 11.16
C VAL A 119 4.38 0.38 10.60
N ALA A 120 3.27 0.93 10.14
CA ALA A 120 2.25 0.21 9.41
C ALA A 120 2.09 0.80 8.01
N GLY A 121 2.06 -0.08 7.01
CA GLY A 121 1.86 0.36 5.64
C GLY A 121 1.54 -0.75 4.67
N THR A 122 0.86 -0.39 3.59
CA THR A 122 0.53 -1.32 2.51
C THR A 122 1.74 -1.55 1.63
N ASP A 123 2.21 -2.79 1.52
CA ASP A 123 3.43 -3.14 0.77
C ASP A 123 3.31 -2.97 -0.74
N LEU A 124 2.14 -3.27 -1.29
CA LEU A 124 1.88 -3.24 -2.72
C LEU A 124 0.72 -2.31 -3.08
N ASP A 125 0.86 -1.58 -4.17
CA ASP A 125 -0.24 -0.81 -4.74
C ASP A 125 -1.28 -1.73 -5.42
N PHE A 126 -2.29 -1.13 -6.07
CA PHE A 126 -3.36 -1.89 -6.72
C PHE A 126 -2.88 -2.76 -7.90
N ARG A 127 -1.71 -2.45 -8.47
CA ARG A 127 -1.07 -3.18 -9.59
C ARG A 127 -0.25 -4.36 -9.09
N GLY A 128 0.01 -4.40 -7.79
CA GLY A 128 0.90 -5.39 -7.18
C GLY A 128 2.37 -4.97 -7.22
N GLU A 129 2.65 -3.68 -7.43
CA GLU A 129 4.00 -3.11 -7.40
C GLU A 129 4.32 -2.53 -6.02
N PRO A 130 5.60 -2.47 -5.60
CA PRO A 130 5.98 -1.86 -4.32
C PRO A 130 5.41 -0.45 -4.14
N PHE A 131 4.80 -0.19 -2.98
CA PHE A 131 4.15 1.08 -2.71
C PHE A 131 5.07 2.03 -1.94
N GLY A 132 5.58 3.05 -2.65
CA GLY A 132 6.35 4.14 -2.05
C GLY A 132 7.54 3.61 -1.24
N PRO A 133 7.78 4.12 -0.01
CA PRO A 133 8.96 3.79 0.78
C PRO A 133 8.94 2.38 1.39
N MET A 134 7.90 1.57 1.14
CA MET A 134 7.74 0.26 1.79
C MET A 134 8.84 -0.73 1.43
N GLY A 135 9.35 -0.71 0.18
CA GLY A 135 10.41 -1.63 -0.25
C GLY A 135 11.66 -1.51 0.62
N PRO A 136 12.29 -0.32 0.70
CA PRO A 136 13.42 -0.06 1.59
C PRO A 136 13.11 -0.34 3.07
N LEU A 137 11.96 0.09 3.59
CA LEU A 137 11.58 -0.15 5.00
C LEU A 137 11.54 -1.65 5.35
N LEU A 138 10.98 -2.46 4.45
CA LEU A 138 10.94 -3.91 4.64
C LEU A 138 12.33 -4.56 4.61
N ALA A 139 13.26 -3.98 3.86
CA ALA A 139 14.62 -4.50 3.73
C ALA A 139 15.51 -4.14 4.92
N THR A 140 15.30 -2.98 5.56
CA THR A 140 16.16 -2.47 6.63
C THR A 140 15.63 -2.74 8.04
N ALA A 141 14.35 -3.06 8.22
CA ALA A 141 13.77 -3.26 9.54
C ALA A 141 14.22 -4.55 10.24
N GLU A 142 14.42 -4.49 11.56
CA GLU A 142 14.77 -5.65 12.39
C GLU A 142 13.63 -6.67 12.48
N ASN A 143 12.37 -6.21 12.41
CA ASN A 143 11.20 -7.09 12.47
C ASN A 143 10.20 -6.73 11.37
N VAL A 144 9.72 -7.75 10.66
CA VAL A 144 8.71 -7.59 9.60
C VAL A 144 7.58 -8.59 9.79
N ASP A 145 6.37 -8.07 9.98
CA ASP A 145 5.14 -8.84 10.09
C ASP A 145 4.25 -8.59 8.87
N LYS A 146 4.22 -9.55 7.95
CA LYS A 146 3.35 -9.50 6.77
C LYS A 146 2.00 -10.14 7.06
N LEU A 147 0.99 -9.31 7.27
CA LEU A 147 -0.39 -9.70 7.52
C LEU A 147 -1.11 -10.04 6.21
N HIS A 148 -2.03 -11.00 6.28
CA HIS A 148 -2.88 -11.39 5.18
C HIS A 148 -4.34 -11.10 5.52
N ALA A 149 -5.08 -10.60 4.54
CA ALA A 149 -6.54 -10.57 4.61
C ALA A 149 -7.12 -11.89 4.04
N ILE A 150 -8.44 -11.94 3.87
CA ILE A 150 -9.13 -13.08 3.23
C ILE A 150 -9.52 -12.69 1.81
N CYS A 151 -9.23 -13.55 0.84
CA CYS A 151 -9.58 -13.32 -0.56
C CYS A 151 -11.08 -13.44 -0.75
N VAL A 152 -11.74 -12.34 -1.12
CA VAL A 152 -13.21 -12.30 -1.29
C VAL A 152 -13.72 -13.20 -2.41
N ARG A 153 -12.85 -13.63 -3.34
CA ARG A 153 -13.20 -14.51 -4.47
C ARG A 153 -13.10 -16.00 -4.15
N CYS A 154 -12.20 -16.41 -3.25
CA CYS A 154 -11.91 -17.84 -3.05
C CYS A 154 -11.58 -18.26 -1.61
N GLY A 155 -11.58 -17.35 -0.63
CA GLY A 155 -11.31 -17.65 0.78
C GLY A 155 -9.83 -17.84 1.15
N ASN A 156 -8.93 -17.99 0.18
CA ASN A 156 -7.49 -18.10 0.43
C ASN A 156 -6.89 -16.83 1.05
N PRO A 157 -5.70 -16.90 1.67
CA PRO A 157 -4.97 -15.71 2.12
C PRO A 157 -4.79 -14.69 0.98
N ALA A 158 -5.23 -13.45 1.23
CA ALA A 158 -5.11 -12.34 0.31
C ALA A 158 -3.79 -11.61 0.48
N THR A 159 -3.17 -11.28 -0.66
CA THR A 159 -1.86 -10.63 -0.78
C THR A 159 -1.85 -9.55 -1.84
N ARG A 160 -3.00 -9.21 -2.44
CA ARG A 160 -3.18 -8.09 -3.38
C ARG A 160 -4.35 -7.19 -3.01
N ASN A 161 -4.20 -5.92 -3.34
CA ASN A 161 -5.27 -4.94 -3.35
C ASN A 161 -5.87 -4.91 -4.76
N GLN A 162 -7.03 -5.52 -4.96
CA GLN A 162 -7.75 -5.36 -6.22
C GLN A 162 -8.47 -4.02 -6.18
N ARG A 163 -8.10 -3.09 -7.07
CA ARG A 163 -8.93 -1.92 -7.35
C ARG A 163 -9.97 -2.25 -8.40
N LEU A 164 -11.20 -1.82 -8.16
CA LEU A 164 -12.30 -1.86 -9.10
C LEU A 164 -12.79 -0.43 -9.36
N VAL A 165 -13.07 -0.11 -10.61
CA VAL A 165 -13.76 1.11 -11.03
C VAL A 165 -15.04 0.66 -11.72
N ASP A 166 -16.20 1.09 -11.22
CA ASP A 166 -17.52 0.63 -11.69
C ASP A 166 -17.66 -0.90 -11.70
N GLY A 167 -17.05 -1.56 -10.70
CA GLY A 167 -17.10 -3.01 -10.52
C GLY A 167 -16.13 -3.83 -11.39
N VAL A 168 -15.36 -3.19 -12.29
CA VAL A 168 -14.38 -3.87 -13.15
C VAL A 168 -12.93 -3.59 -12.72
N PRO A 169 -11.99 -4.54 -12.90
CA PRO A 169 -10.57 -4.34 -12.59
C PRO A 169 -10.00 -3.07 -13.22
N ALA A 170 -9.39 -2.21 -12.39
CA ALA A 170 -8.78 -0.97 -12.86
C ALA A 170 -7.55 -1.25 -13.75
N PRO A 171 -7.35 -0.48 -14.83
CA PRO A 171 -6.20 -0.66 -15.71
C PRO A 171 -4.89 -0.24 -15.04
N ALA A 172 -3.76 -0.81 -15.49
CA ALA A 172 -2.43 -0.56 -14.94
C ALA A 172 -1.99 0.91 -14.99
N GLU A 173 -2.51 1.65 -15.97
CA GLU A 173 -2.18 3.05 -16.25
C GLU A 173 -2.98 4.02 -15.39
N ALA A 174 -4.01 3.54 -14.68
CA ALA A 174 -4.79 4.40 -13.80
C ALA A 174 -3.95 4.87 -12.61
N PRO A 175 -4.13 6.12 -12.13
CA PRO A 175 -3.30 6.70 -11.08
C PRO A 175 -3.23 5.82 -9.82
N THR A 176 -2.04 5.71 -9.20
CA THR A 176 -1.83 4.91 -7.98
C THR A 176 -2.64 5.43 -6.79
N ILE A 177 -2.73 6.75 -6.67
CA ILE A 177 -3.50 7.45 -5.63
C ILE A 177 -4.62 8.21 -6.34
N GLN A 178 -5.87 7.92 -5.98
CA GLN A 178 -7.04 8.57 -6.58
C GLN A 178 -8.04 8.97 -5.49
N VAL A 179 -8.23 10.26 -5.26
CA VAL A 179 -9.10 10.74 -4.17
C VAL A 179 -10.48 11.06 -4.74
N GLY A 180 -11.52 10.34 -4.26
CA GLY A 180 -12.91 10.58 -4.61
C GLY A 180 -13.33 9.93 -5.94
N GLY A 181 -14.25 8.97 -5.87
CA GLY A 181 -14.82 8.28 -7.04
C GLY A 181 -15.66 7.05 -6.63
N ALA A 182 -16.31 6.41 -7.60
CA ALA A 182 -17.06 5.16 -7.42
C ALA A 182 -16.15 3.91 -7.32
N GLU A 183 -14.87 4.11 -7.03
CA GLU A 183 -13.89 3.04 -6.92
C GLU A 183 -14.07 2.25 -5.61
N SER A 184 -13.77 0.95 -5.67
CA SER A 184 -13.75 0.09 -4.50
C SER A 184 -12.47 -0.74 -4.48
N TYR A 185 -12.09 -1.20 -3.28
CA TYR A 185 -10.94 -2.06 -3.08
C TYR A 185 -11.38 -3.37 -2.44
N GLU A 186 -10.86 -4.47 -2.96
CA GLU A 186 -11.05 -5.81 -2.42
C GLU A 186 -9.71 -6.47 -2.12
N ALA A 187 -9.64 -7.19 -1.00
CA ALA A 187 -8.50 -8.07 -0.75
C ALA A 187 -8.62 -9.33 -1.63
N ARG A 188 -7.60 -9.59 -2.44
CA ARG A 188 -7.53 -10.80 -3.29
C ARG A 188 -6.22 -11.55 -3.14
N CYS A 189 -6.25 -12.85 -3.39
CA CYS A 189 -5.04 -13.68 -3.49
C CYS A 189 -4.34 -13.43 -4.84
N ARG A 190 -3.09 -13.86 -4.96
CA ARG A 190 -2.29 -13.73 -6.20
C ARG A 190 -3.03 -14.24 -7.45
N ARG A 191 -3.79 -15.33 -7.34
CA ARG A 191 -4.50 -15.96 -8.47
C ARG A 191 -5.73 -15.16 -8.91
N CYS A 192 -6.42 -14.51 -7.99
CA CYS A 192 -7.68 -13.82 -8.27
C CYS A 192 -7.51 -12.31 -8.53
N HIS A 193 -6.27 -11.81 -8.39
CA HIS A 193 -5.92 -10.42 -8.67
C HIS A 193 -5.70 -10.24 -10.17
N GLU A 194 -6.33 -9.21 -10.71
CA GLU A 194 -6.35 -8.91 -12.14
C GLU A 194 -5.99 -7.44 -12.33
N VAL A 195 -5.03 -7.19 -13.20
CA VAL A 195 -4.60 -5.84 -13.60
C VAL A 195 -4.54 -5.83 -15.12
N PRO A 196 -5.61 -5.42 -15.80
CA PRO A 196 -5.58 -5.31 -17.26
C PRO A 196 -4.62 -4.18 -17.67
N ALA A 197 -3.82 -4.40 -18.72
CA ALA A 197 -3.13 -3.32 -19.41
C ALA A 197 -4.13 -2.55 -20.28
N ALA A 198 -4.00 -1.23 -20.41
CA ALA A 198 -4.78 -0.44 -21.35
C ALA A 198 -4.25 -0.65 -22.78
N ASN A 199 -4.50 -1.85 -23.33
CA ASN A 199 -4.79 -2.09 -24.74
C ASN A 199 -4.89 -3.61 -24.99
N ARG A 200 -6.11 -4.15 -25.01
CA ARG A 200 -6.41 -5.40 -25.73
C ARG A 200 -6.91 -5.15 -27.16
N GLU A 201 -6.99 -3.90 -27.62
CA GLU A 201 -7.45 -3.55 -28.98
C GLU A 201 -6.34 -3.54 -30.04
N GLN A 202 -5.10 -3.87 -29.69
CA GLN A 202 -4.19 -4.48 -30.67
C GLN A 202 -4.19 -5.99 -30.44
N THR A 203 -5.27 -6.64 -30.86
CA THR A 203 -5.15 -7.98 -31.45
C THR A 203 -4.03 -7.84 -32.47
N SER A 204 -2.90 -8.51 -32.26
CA SER A 204 -1.80 -8.36 -33.20
C SER A 204 -2.36 -8.73 -34.58
N LEU A 205 -1.94 -8.03 -35.65
CA LEU A 205 -2.31 -8.42 -37.01
C LEU A 205 -2.02 -9.92 -37.25
N LEU A 206 -1.06 -10.49 -36.50
CA LEU A 206 -0.73 -11.91 -36.47
C LEU A 206 -1.80 -12.79 -35.80
N ASP A 207 -2.50 -12.32 -34.76
CA ASP A 207 -3.58 -13.07 -34.09
C ASP A 207 -4.84 -13.16 -34.97
N VAL A 208 -5.12 -12.11 -35.76
CA VAL A 208 -6.19 -12.13 -36.78
C VAL A 208 -5.83 -13.05 -37.95
N LEU A 209 -4.56 -13.09 -38.34
CA LEU A 209 -4.07 -13.98 -39.41
C LEU A 209 -3.90 -15.45 -38.94
N ALA A 210 -3.79 -15.69 -37.63
CA ALA A 210 -3.66 -17.02 -37.05
C ALA A 210 -5.01 -17.75 -36.92
N THR A 211 -6.14 -17.04 -37.01
CA THR A 211 -7.47 -17.66 -37.05
C THR A 211 -7.90 -17.97 -38.48
N ARG A 212 -7.48 -19.16 -38.95
CA ARG A 212 -7.93 -19.92 -40.14
C ARG A 212 -7.40 -19.44 -41.51
N PRO A 213 -6.63 -20.29 -42.23
CA PRO A 213 -6.13 -19.98 -43.58
C PRO A 213 -7.19 -19.92 -44.69
N GLU A 214 -8.44 -20.26 -44.40
CA GLU A 214 -9.47 -20.45 -45.44
C GLU A 214 -10.26 -19.18 -45.81
N ASP A 215 -10.19 -18.13 -44.98
CA ASP A 215 -10.87 -16.84 -45.24
C ASP A 215 -9.97 -15.81 -45.98
N ALA A 216 -8.72 -16.15 -46.27
CA ALA A 216 -7.73 -15.24 -46.88
C ALA A 216 -7.90 -15.02 -48.41
N LEU A 217 -9.01 -15.47 -49.00
CA LEU A 217 -9.15 -15.56 -50.46
C LEU A 217 -10.43 -14.92 -51.01
N VAL A 218 -10.80 -13.72 -50.56
CA VAL A 218 -11.64 -12.80 -51.36
C VAL A 218 -11.23 -11.34 -51.10
N LEU A 219 -10.09 -10.93 -51.65
CA LEU A 219 -9.84 -9.51 -51.95
C LEU A 219 -9.58 -9.38 -53.46
N THR A 220 -10.63 -9.60 -54.25
CA THR A 220 -10.62 -9.26 -55.68
C THR A 220 -10.69 -7.74 -55.82
N HIS A 221 -9.53 -7.15 -56.07
CA HIS A 221 -9.16 -6.01 -56.92
C HIS A 221 -10.21 -5.05 -57.53
N GLU A 222 -11.36 -4.75 -56.91
CA GLU A 222 -12.38 -3.88 -57.51
C GLU A 222 -12.73 -2.59 -56.75
N HIS A 223 -12.14 -2.32 -55.57
CA HIS A 223 -12.44 -1.09 -54.81
C HIS A 223 -11.33 -0.01 -54.85
N LEU A 224 -10.30 -0.20 -55.67
CA LEU A 224 -9.25 0.82 -55.90
C LEU A 224 -9.58 1.76 -57.08
N ARG A 225 -10.70 2.49 -57.03
CA ARG A 225 -10.93 3.65 -57.94
C ARG A 225 -11.73 4.81 -57.31
N ARG A 226 -10.97 5.72 -56.67
CA ARG A 226 -11.11 7.22 -56.66
C ARG A 226 -12.32 7.86 -55.93
N PRO A 227 -12.34 9.20 -55.67
CA PRO A 227 -11.45 9.94 -54.78
C PRO A 227 -12.18 10.98 -53.87
N VAL A 228 -11.45 11.42 -52.83
CA VAL A 228 -11.36 12.77 -52.20
C VAL A 228 -12.25 13.91 -52.76
N TYR A 229 -13.05 14.51 -51.85
CA TYR A 229 -13.66 15.86 -51.73
C TYR A 229 -13.88 16.78 -52.96
N SER A 230 -15.05 17.44 -53.00
CA SER A 230 -15.24 18.77 -53.60
C SER A 230 -16.18 19.66 -52.78
N VAL A 231 -15.77 20.93 -52.67
CA VAL A 231 -16.38 22.08 -52.01
C VAL A 231 -17.60 22.60 -52.78
N SER A 232 -18.68 22.97 -52.08
CA SER A 232 -19.56 24.14 -52.29
C SER A 232 -20.54 24.23 -51.13
#